data_AF-A0A2S6I6L8-F1
#
_entry.id   AF-A0A2S6I6L8-F1
#
_cell.length_a   1.000
_cell.length_b   1.000
_cell.length_c   1.000
_cell.angle_alpha   90.00
_cell.angle_beta   90.00
_cell.angle_gamma   90.00
#
_symmetry.space_group_name_H-M   'P 1'
#
loop_
_entity.id
_entity.type
_entity.pdbx_description
1 polymer ?
#
loop_
_entity_poly.entity_id
_entity_poly.type
_entity_poly.pdbx_seq_one_letter_code
_entity_poly.pdbx_strand_id
1 'polypeptide(L)'
;MPSSLVIKPTPTALYLNDTVVIPWSSTNLGEGGFRLREREDFFWQVEMTGYDASTATLFLRVTNFEAEAEDYQPDRTARAAVRALHFAPLDRAAFCSQLSYYETGRLPLTALPAVDGEETTVADSAGCVPEVRKVRSLHFTVAFEALRIGDGYVAGTYVSGELPPLPFRIPNPHLVKEFNAIRSYFARQLRRSTLEVSAELHFDGAGEPGIRRARSGQVDRIDDRMIEVLRARTLRQFLQQDDPDQSLFTPEELWERSADDDPVRTLLPPPGPELLEHILNEGSVRNARQLTHLATRHERGQKLRFVLTPQFGFFFFVRGEGMHHFILELLDSHATYIWSLPRGSDTLSDHFARVKGEVEQLNATGRQAYRRTNTFDHTFWSVRHEQIDSPFVDGFSRWRARLEEGLV
;
A
#
# COMPACT_ATOMS: atom_id res chain seq x y z
N MET A 1 -0.39 -39.55 -20.47
CA MET A 1 -0.64 -38.16 -20.87
C MET A 1 -1.30 -37.46 -19.70
N PRO A 2 -0.62 -36.55 -19.00
CA PRO A 2 -1.28 -35.74 -17.99
C PRO A 2 -2.37 -34.91 -18.67
N SER A 3 -3.58 -34.96 -18.12
CA SER A 3 -4.72 -34.22 -18.66
C SER A 3 -4.71 -32.82 -18.06
N SER A 4 -4.64 -31.80 -18.91
CA SER A 4 -4.82 -30.40 -18.50
C SER A 4 -6.31 -30.07 -18.38
N LEU A 5 -6.64 -29.21 -17.42
CA LEU A 5 -7.99 -28.71 -17.13
C LEU A 5 -7.87 -27.25 -16.70
N VAL A 6 -8.88 -26.43 -17.00
CA VAL A 6 -9.04 -25.10 -16.38
C VAL A 6 -10.09 -25.17 -15.27
N ILE A 7 -9.77 -24.60 -14.12
CA ILE A 7 -10.65 -24.52 -12.94
C ILE A 7 -10.88 -23.06 -12.59
N LYS A 8 -12.01 -22.75 -11.96
CA LYS A 8 -12.38 -21.39 -11.53
C LYS A 8 -12.32 -21.26 -10.00
N PRO A 9 -11.30 -20.60 -9.43
CA PRO A 9 -11.28 -20.21 -8.03
C PRO A 9 -12.25 -19.07 -7.74
N THR A 10 -12.91 -19.15 -6.59
CA THR A 10 -13.74 -18.09 -6.03
C THR A 10 -13.38 -17.88 -4.55
N PRO A 11 -13.82 -16.79 -3.90
CA PRO A 11 -13.52 -16.56 -2.49
C PRO A 11 -13.94 -17.70 -1.54
N THR A 12 -14.93 -18.52 -1.91
CA THR A 12 -15.50 -19.56 -1.05
C THR A 12 -15.19 -21.00 -1.50
N ALA A 13 -14.96 -21.23 -2.79
CA ALA A 13 -14.73 -22.57 -3.34
C ALA A 13 -13.98 -22.57 -4.69
N LEU A 14 -13.55 -23.76 -5.10
CA LEU A 14 -13.03 -24.07 -6.43
C LEU A 14 -14.07 -24.78 -7.28
N TYR A 15 -14.29 -24.31 -8.49
CA TYR A 15 -15.17 -24.91 -9.47
C TYR A 15 -14.34 -25.66 -10.49
N LEU A 16 -14.51 -26.99 -10.56
CA LEU A 16 -13.93 -27.78 -11.66
C LEU A 16 -14.83 -27.70 -12.90
N ASN A 17 -16.13 -27.58 -12.66
CA ASN A 17 -17.22 -27.40 -13.61
C ASN A 17 -18.45 -26.91 -12.81
N ASP A 18 -19.60 -26.71 -13.45
CA ASP A 18 -20.78 -26.15 -12.77
C ASP A 18 -21.47 -27.13 -11.79
N THR A 19 -21.08 -28.41 -11.82
CA THR A 19 -21.66 -29.48 -10.98
C THR A 19 -20.75 -29.92 -9.83
N VAL A 20 -19.44 -29.66 -9.93
CA VAL A 20 -18.41 -30.12 -9.00
C VAL A 20 -17.72 -28.91 -8.39
N VAL A 21 -18.20 -28.54 -7.21
CA VAL A 21 -17.72 -27.41 -6.41
C VAL A 21 -17.03 -27.96 -5.17
N ILE A 22 -15.76 -27.58 -4.97
CA ILE A 22 -14.93 -28.04 -3.86
C ILE A 22 -14.63 -26.86 -2.94
N PRO A 23 -15.09 -26.86 -1.67
CA PRO A 23 -14.78 -25.78 -0.74
C PRO A 23 -13.30 -25.78 -0.37
N TRP A 24 -12.74 -24.61 -0.02
CA TRP A 24 -11.32 -24.49 0.34
C TRP A 24 -10.91 -25.36 1.53
N SER A 25 -11.82 -25.63 2.46
CA SER A 25 -11.63 -26.56 3.59
C SER A 25 -11.44 -28.03 3.16
N SER A 26 -11.83 -28.39 1.94
CA SER A 26 -11.56 -29.69 1.31
C SER A 26 -10.32 -29.66 0.41
N THR A 27 -9.44 -28.68 0.63
CA THR A 27 -8.15 -28.55 -0.06
C THR A 27 -7.00 -28.47 0.93
N ASN A 28 -5.79 -28.75 0.47
CA ASN A 28 -4.57 -28.56 1.26
C ASN A 28 -4.15 -27.08 1.44
N LEU A 29 -4.88 -26.11 0.85
CA LEU A 29 -4.68 -24.68 1.11
C LEU A 29 -5.47 -24.21 2.35
N GLY A 30 -6.50 -24.97 2.75
CA GLY A 30 -7.33 -24.68 3.92
C GLY A 30 -8.27 -23.48 3.73
N GLU A 31 -9.17 -23.31 4.69
CA GLU A 31 -10.12 -22.19 4.74
C GLU A 31 -9.62 -21.10 5.71
N GLY A 32 -9.81 -19.82 5.37
CA GLY A 32 -9.50 -18.68 6.24
C GLY A 32 -8.03 -18.21 6.28
N GLY A 33 -7.08 -18.98 5.74
CA GLY A 33 -5.66 -18.59 5.64
C GLY A 33 -5.33 -17.63 4.50
N PHE A 34 -6.29 -17.40 3.59
CA PHE A 34 -6.19 -16.46 2.48
C PHE A 34 -7.58 -16.04 1.98
N ARG A 35 -7.63 -14.93 1.24
CA ARG A 35 -8.83 -14.45 0.55
C ARG A 35 -8.44 -13.98 -0.85
N LEU A 36 -9.14 -14.49 -1.87
CA LEU A 36 -9.02 -14.00 -3.25
C LEU A 36 -9.65 -12.61 -3.37
N ARG A 37 -9.30 -11.84 -4.41
CA ARG A 37 -9.97 -10.57 -4.70
C ARG A 37 -11.40 -10.84 -5.18
N GLU A 38 -12.37 -10.06 -4.72
CA GLU A 38 -13.80 -10.31 -5.00
C GLU A 38 -14.32 -9.64 -6.29
N ARG A 39 -13.52 -8.76 -6.89
CA ARG A 39 -13.90 -7.96 -8.09
C ARG A 39 -13.43 -8.56 -9.41
N GLU A 40 -12.70 -9.68 -9.37
CA GLU A 40 -12.06 -10.32 -10.52
C GLU A 40 -12.38 -11.81 -10.51
N ASP A 41 -12.74 -12.36 -11.67
CA ASP A 41 -12.87 -13.80 -11.87
C ASP A 41 -11.49 -14.37 -12.23
N PHE A 42 -11.07 -15.42 -11.55
CA PHE A 42 -9.81 -16.10 -11.81
C PHE A 42 -10.06 -17.43 -12.52
N PHE A 43 -9.12 -17.83 -13.38
CA PHE A 43 -9.12 -19.15 -14.00
C PHE A 43 -7.70 -19.70 -13.94
N TRP A 44 -7.57 -20.92 -13.44
CA TRP A 44 -6.28 -21.60 -13.31
C TRP A 44 -6.22 -22.79 -14.25
N GLN A 45 -5.17 -22.85 -15.06
CA GLN A 45 -4.83 -24.06 -15.77
C GLN A 45 -4.07 -24.98 -14.82
N VAL A 46 -4.60 -26.18 -14.68
CA VAL A 46 -4.06 -27.23 -13.82
C VAL A 46 -3.77 -28.48 -14.61
N GLU A 47 -2.71 -29.16 -14.21
CA GLU A 47 -2.32 -30.46 -14.70
C GLU A 47 -2.69 -31.52 -13.66
N MET A 48 -3.44 -32.55 -14.06
CA MET A 48 -3.78 -33.67 -13.20
C MET A 48 -2.56 -34.59 -13.05
N THR A 49 -2.01 -34.64 -11.83
CA THR A 49 -0.81 -35.43 -11.51
C THR A 49 -1.14 -36.80 -10.92
N GLY A 50 -2.36 -36.99 -10.42
CA GLY A 50 -2.84 -38.27 -9.91
C GLY A 50 -4.26 -38.19 -9.36
N TYR A 51 -4.88 -39.34 -9.12
CA TYR A 51 -6.19 -39.45 -8.48
C TYR A 51 -6.22 -40.65 -7.54
N ASP A 52 -6.69 -40.44 -6.31
CA ASP A 52 -6.89 -41.51 -5.34
C ASP A 52 -8.38 -41.86 -5.26
N ALA A 53 -8.73 -43.06 -5.72
CA ALA A 53 -10.10 -43.56 -5.75
C ALA A 53 -10.68 -43.88 -4.35
N SER A 54 -9.83 -44.11 -3.35
CA SER A 54 -10.28 -44.45 -1.99
C SER A 54 -10.79 -43.22 -1.23
N THR A 55 -10.14 -42.07 -1.45
CA THR A 55 -10.48 -40.79 -0.80
C THR A 55 -11.23 -39.82 -1.72
N ALA A 56 -11.35 -40.16 -3.01
CA ALA A 56 -11.87 -39.26 -4.06
C ALA A 56 -11.09 -37.93 -4.13
N THR A 57 -9.77 -37.98 -3.87
CA THR A 57 -8.87 -36.81 -3.89
C THR A 57 -8.17 -36.71 -5.24
N LEU A 58 -8.22 -35.52 -5.83
CA LEU A 58 -7.53 -35.21 -7.08
C LEU A 58 -6.26 -34.39 -6.82
N PHE A 59 -5.13 -34.87 -7.33
CA PHE A 59 -3.83 -34.21 -7.20
C PHE A 59 -3.56 -33.33 -8.42
N LEU A 60 -3.30 -32.05 -8.18
CA LEU A 60 -3.21 -31.02 -9.20
C LEU A 60 -1.91 -30.24 -9.09
N ARG A 61 -1.36 -29.84 -10.23
CA ARG A 61 -0.29 -28.84 -10.32
C ARG A 61 -0.82 -27.65 -11.10
N VAL A 62 -0.77 -26.45 -10.52
CA VAL A 62 -1.12 -25.23 -11.26
C VAL A 62 0.03 -24.90 -12.21
N THR A 63 -0.27 -24.85 -13.51
CA THR A 63 0.71 -24.51 -14.56
C THR A 63 0.53 -23.09 -15.06
N ASN A 64 -0.69 -22.55 -14.98
CA ASN A 64 -0.98 -21.15 -15.29
C ASN A 64 -2.04 -20.61 -14.31
N PHE A 65 -1.74 -19.50 -13.67
CA PHE A 65 -2.61 -18.80 -12.71
C PHE A 65 -3.54 -17.77 -13.40
N GLU A 66 -3.26 -17.45 -14.67
CA GLU A 66 -3.99 -16.50 -15.51
C GLU A 66 -4.47 -17.24 -16.79
N ALA A 67 -5.22 -18.32 -16.62
CA ALA A 67 -5.84 -19.00 -17.76
C ALA A 67 -6.99 -18.15 -18.32
N GLU A 68 -7.28 -18.31 -19.61
CA GLU A 68 -8.38 -17.58 -20.24
C GLU A 68 -9.72 -18.22 -19.86
N ALA A 69 -10.76 -17.39 -19.68
CA ALA A 69 -12.11 -17.87 -19.34
C ALA A 69 -12.69 -18.80 -20.41
N GLU A 70 -12.27 -18.65 -21.66
CA GLU A 70 -12.70 -19.46 -22.81
C GLU A 70 -12.26 -20.93 -22.71
N ASP A 71 -11.18 -21.20 -21.96
CA ASP A 71 -10.66 -22.55 -21.75
C ASP A 71 -11.38 -23.30 -20.62
N TYR A 72 -12.21 -22.59 -19.83
CA TYR A 72 -13.04 -23.21 -18.79
C TYR A 72 -14.26 -23.90 -19.40
N GLN A 73 -14.46 -25.18 -19.05
CA GLN A 73 -15.52 -26.02 -19.60
C GLN A 73 -16.58 -26.32 -18.52
N PRO A 74 -17.63 -25.47 -18.38
CA PRO A 74 -18.64 -25.61 -17.31
C PRO A 74 -19.47 -26.89 -17.41
N ASP A 75 -19.71 -27.40 -18.62
CA ASP A 75 -20.54 -28.59 -18.88
C ASP A 75 -19.76 -29.91 -18.89
N ARG A 76 -18.45 -29.87 -18.57
CA ARG A 76 -17.58 -31.05 -18.66
C ARG A 76 -18.00 -32.11 -17.64
N THR A 77 -18.40 -33.29 -18.10
CA THR A 77 -18.77 -34.41 -17.23
C THR A 77 -17.53 -35.01 -16.55
N ALA A 78 -17.53 -35.05 -15.22
CA ALA A 78 -16.46 -35.67 -14.45
C ALA A 78 -16.52 -37.20 -14.62
N ARG A 79 -15.39 -37.83 -14.97
CA ARG A 79 -15.30 -39.29 -15.15
C ARG A 79 -15.31 -40.08 -13.84
N ALA A 80 -15.03 -39.40 -12.72
CA ALA A 80 -15.01 -39.96 -11.37
C ALA A 80 -15.44 -38.87 -10.37
N ALA A 81 -15.96 -39.28 -9.21
CA ALA A 81 -16.34 -38.35 -8.16
C ALA A 81 -15.08 -37.70 -7.56
N VAL A 82 -15.07 -36.37 -7.45
CA VAL A 82 -14.01 -35.60 -6.81
C VAL A 82 -14.60 -34.93 -5.57
N ARG A 83 -14.02 -35.20 -4.39
CA ARG A 83 -14.47 -34.64 -3.11
C ARG A 83 -13.43 -33.73 -2.45
N ALA A 84 -12.16 -33.90 -2.79
CA ALA A 84 -11.07 -33.09 -2.28
C ALA A 84 -10.04 -32.80 -3.37
N LEU A 85 -9.33 -31.67 -3.24
CA LEU A 85 -8.23 -31.29 -4.12
C LEU A 85 -6.94 -31.16 -3.34
N HIS A 86 -5.86 -31.66 -3.90
CA HIS A 86 -4.53 -31.51 -3.33
C HIS A 86 -3.60 -30.86 -4.34
N PHE A 87 -3.21 -29.61 -4.08
CA PHE A 87 -2.28 -28.87 -4.92
C PHE A 87 -0.83 -29.24 -4.59
N ALA A 88 -0.01 -29.41 -5.63
CA ALA A 88 1.43 -29.29 -5.51
C ALA A 88 1.82 -27.87 -5.02
N PRO A 89 3.05 -27.67 -4.51
CA PRO A 89 3.51 -26.34 -4.09
C PRO A 89 3.22 -25.27 -5.14
N LEU A 90 2.52 -24.21 -4.72
CA LEU A 90 2.07 -23.14 -5.61
C LEU A 90 3.18 -22.10 -5.77
N ASP A 91 3.27 -21.51 -6.97
CA ASP A 91 4.15 -20.34 -7.17
C ASP A 91 3.72 -19.20 -6.24
N ARG A 92 4.63 -18.77 -5.36
CA ARG A 92 4.34 -17.76 -4.34
C ARG A 92 3.93 -16.42 -4.96
N ALA A 93 4.59 -15.99 -6.02
CA ALA A 93 4.34 -14.68 -6.60
C ALA A 93 3.00 -14.67 -7.36
N ALA A 94 2.75 -15.69 -8.18
CA ALA A 94 1.55 -15.81 -8.99
C ALA A 94 0.29 -16.11 -8.16
N PHE A 95 0.41 -16.88 -7.07
CA PHE A 95 -0.72 -17.10 -6.19
C PHE A 95 -1.03 -15.85 -5.35
N CYS A 96 -0.02 -15.23 -4.72
CA CYS A 96 -0.24 -14.05 -3.88
C CYS A 96 -0.75 -12.82 -4.65
N SER A 97 -0.48 -12.72 -5.96
CA SER A 97 -1.00 -11.62 -6.78
C SER A 97 -2.53 -11.62 -6.90
N GLN A 98 -3.19 -12.77 -6.69
CA GLN A 98 -4.66 -12.91 -6.77
C GLN A 98 -5.36 -12.71 -5.43
N LEU A 99 -4.58 -12.57 -4.35
CA LEU A 99 -5.09 -12.47 -2.99
C LEU A 99 -5.36 -11.00 -2.62
N SER A 100 -6.44 -10.79 -1.88
CA SER A 100 -6.72 -9.56 -1.13
C SER A 100 -6.13 -9.62 0.29
N TYR A 101 -5.96 -10.83 0.83
CA TYR A 101 -5.41 -11.10 2.16
C TYR A 101 -4.78 -12.50 2.20
N TYR A 102 -3.72 -12.69 2.98
CA TYR A 102 -3.19 -14.01 3.34
C TYR A 102 -2.35 -13.98 4.62
N GLU A 103 -2.37 -15.09 5.38
CA GLU A 103 -1.53 -15.29 6.55
C GLU A 103 -0.17 -15.87 6.14
N THR A 104 0.92 -15.19 6.52
CA THR A 104 2.28 -15.65 6.19
C THR A 104 2.61 -16.93 6.98
N GLY A 105 3.02 -18.00 6.28
CA GLY A 105 3.48 -19.25 6.90
C GLY A 105 2.46 -20.39 6.94
N ARG A 106 1.23 -20.18 6.46
CA ARG A 106 0.17 -21.21 6.43
C ARG A 106 -0.11 -21.84 5.06
N LEU A 107 0.44 -21.28 3.99
CA LEU A 107 0.21 -21.71 2.62
C LEU A 107 1.39 -22.56 2.10
N PRO A 108 1.13 -23.66 1.36
CA PRO A 108 2.17 -24.48 0.74
C PRO A 108 2.73 -23.80 -0.52
N LEU A 109 3.44 -22.68 -0.32
CA LEU A 109 4.05 -21.90 -1.39
C LEU A 109 5.50 -22.34 -1.62
N THR A 110 5.95 -22.37 -2.87
CA THR A 110 7.37 -22.54 -3.17
C THR A 110 8.18 -21.39 -2.56
N ALA A 111 9.34 -21.74 -1.98
CA ALA A 111 10.30 -20.76 -1.49
C ALA A 111 10.88 -19.94 -2.65
N LEU A 112 11.37 -18.73 -2.36
CA LEU A 112 12.12 -17.90 -3.30
C LEU A 112 13.24 -18.74 -3.95
N PRO A 113 13.37 -18.78 -5.29
CA PRO A 113 14.61 -19.27 -5.87
C PRO A 113 15.71 -18.25 -5.55
N ALA A 114 16.72 -18.70 -4.80
CA ALA A 114 18.04 -18.10 -4.82
C ALA A 114 18.58 -18.28 -6.24
N VAL A 115 18.81 -17.18 -6.95
CA VAL A 115 19.47 -17.21 -8.25
C VAL A 115 20.97 -17.04 -7.98
N ASP A 116 21.62 -18.14 -7.62
CA ASP A 116 23.02 -18.33 -7.99
C ASP A 116 23.05 -18.77 -9.45
N GLY A 117 23.91 -18.13 -10.23
CA GLY A 117 24.04 -18.41 -11.65
C GLY A 117 24.70 -19.75 -11.91
N GLU A 118 24.28 -20.41 -12.99
CA GLU A 118 25.19 -21.16 -13.85
C GLU A 118 24.59 -21.26 -15.26
N GLU A 119 25.44 -20.92 -16.23
CA GLU A 119 25.23 -21.12 -17.65
C GLU A 119 25.12 -22.61 -17.97
N THR A 120 24.19 -23.00 -18.85
CA THR A 120 24.51 -24.06 -19.82
C THR A 120 23.68 -23.87 -21.09
N THR A 121 24.39 -23.60 -22.19
CA THR A 121 23.93 -23.74 -23.57
C THR A 121 23.95 -25.23 -23.97
N VAL A 122 23.06 -25.66 -24.88
CA VAL A 122 23.37 -26.29 -26.19
C VAL A 122 22.10 -26.94 -26.79
N ALA A 123 21.69 -26.36 -27.93
CA ALA A 123 21.19 -26.91 -29.21
C ALA A 123 20.11 -28.03 -29.34
N ASP A 124 19.08 -27.65 -30.11
CA ASP A 124 18.40 -28.30 -31.25
C ASP A 124 17.94 -29.77 -31.22
N SER A 125 16.64 -29.95 -31.48
CA SER A 125 16.19 -30.66 -32.69
C SER A 125 14.77 -30.23 -33.12
N ALA A 126 14.58 -30.19 -34.43
CA ALA A 126 13.50 -29.56 -35.17
C ALA A 126 12.18 -30.35 -35.21
N GLY A 127 11.07 -29.66 -35.46
CA GLY A 127 9.86 -30.27 -36.04
C GLY A 127 8.54 -29.52 -35.90
N CYS A 128 8.16 -28.80 -36.97
CA CYS A 128 6.82 -28.33 -37.37
C CYS A 128 6.16 -27.11 -36.67
N VAL A 129 5.85 -26.11 -37.49
CA VAL A 129 5.21 -24.82 -37.21
C VAL A 129 3.69 -24.94 -37.45
N PRO A 130 2.85 -24.23 -36.69
CA PRO A 130 2.20 -23.03 -37.24
C PRO A 130 2.63 -21.77 -36.47
N GLU A 131 2.61 -20.63 -37.15
CA GLU A 131 3.35 -19.39 -36.87
C GLU A 131 3.31 -18.88 -35.42
N VAL A 132 4.37 -19.17 -34.66
CA VAL A 132 4.66 -18.50 -33.39
C VAL A 132 5.38 -17.19 -33.69
N ARG A 133 4.69 -16.05 -33.50
CA ARG A 133 5.33 -14.74 -33.41
C ARG A 133 6.39 -14.81 -32.30
N LYS A 134 7.68 -14.76 -32.68
CA LYS A 134 8.81 -14.85 -31.74
C LYS A 134 8.77 -13.68 -30.76
N VAL A 135 8.28 -13.92 -29.55
CA VAL A 135 8.41 -13.00 -28.42
C VAL A 135 9.79 -13.23 -27.79
N ARG A 136 10.65 -12.21 -27.78
CA ARG A 136 11.97 -12.26 -27.10
C ARG A 136 11.90 -11.41 -25.83
N SER A 137 12.31 -11.96 -24.70
CA SER A 137 12.42 -11.20 -23.46
C SER A 137 13.66 -10.29 -23.50
N LEU A 138 13.46 -9.01 -23.21
CA LEU A 138 14.47 -7.96 -23.22
C LEU A 138 14.64 -7.42 -21.80
N HIS A 139 15.88 -7.35 -21.33
CA HIS A 139 16.24 -6.75 -20.05
C HIS A 139 17.20 -5.60 -20.31
N PHE A 140 16.88 -4.40 -19.83
CA PHE A 140 17.70 -3.22 -20.06
C PHE A 140 17.56 -2.21 -18.93
N THR A 141 18.52 -1.30 -18.88
CA THR A 141 18.60 -0.28 -17.82
C THR A 141 18.39 1.10 -18.44
N VAL A 142 17.53 1.92 -17.84
CA VAL A 142 17.25 3.29 -18.29
C VAL A 142 17.46 4.28 -17.15
N ALA A 143 18.07 5.43 -17.45
CA ALA A 143 18.21 6.50 -16.48
C ALA A 143 16.84 7.08 -16.11
N PHE A 144 16.60 7.31 -14.81
CA PHE A 144 15.33 7.82 -14.31
C PHE A 144 14.98 9.20 -14.90
N GLU A 145 16.00 9.99 -15.24
CA GLU A 145 15.84 11.31 -15.86
C GLU A 145 15.35 11.25 -17.31
N ALA A 146 15.63 10.15 -18.02
CA ALA A 146 15.18 9.93 -19.39
C ALA A 146 13.73 9.43 -19.47
N LEU A 147 13.08 9.24 -18.31
CA LEU A 147 11.72 8.75 -18.21
C LEU A 147 10.73 9.89 -18.03
N ARG A 148 9.53 9.69 -18.56
CA ARG A 148 8.39 10.58 -18.41
C ARG A 148 7.29 9.90 -17.61
N ILE A 149 6.88 10.55 -16.52
CA ILE A 149 5.74 10.09 -15.72
C ILE A 149 4.45 10.63 -16.36
N GLY A 150 3.45 9.77 -16.48
CA GLY A 150 2.10 10.12 -16.91
C GLY A 150 1.05 9.45 -16.02
N ASP A 151 -0.22 9.68 -16.33
CA ASP A 151 -1.33 9.15 -15.54
C ASP A 151 -1.39 7.63 -15.65
N GLY A 152 -1.04 6.95 -14.56
CA GLY A 152 -1.02 5.50 -14.47
C GLY A 152 0.20 4.81 -15.11
N TYR A 153 1.25 5.54 -15.52
CA TYR A 153 2.42 4.91 -16.17
C TYR A 153 3.73 5.72 -16.12
N VAL A 154 4.85 5.03 -16.33
CA VAL A 154 6.15 5.59 -16.71
C VAL A 154 6.45 5.25 -18.17
N ALA A 155 6.82 6.23 -18.98
CA ALA A 155 7.21 6.04 -20.37
C ALA A 155 8.70 6.33 -20.58
N GLY A 156 9.32 5.58 -21.49
CA GLY A 156 10.70 5.80 -21.90
C GLY A 156 10.95 5.27 -23.31
N THR A 157 12.19 5.39 -23.76
CA THR A 157 12.63 4.87 -25.06
C THR A 157 13.83 3.96 -24.85
N TYR A 158 13.72 2.73 -25.33
CA TYR A 158 14.84 1.79 -25.42
C TYR A 158 15.69 2.15 -26.64
N VAL A 159 16.99 2.31 -26.43
CA VAL A 159 17.96 2.60 -27.48
C VAL A 159 19.02 1.49 -27.46
N SER A 160 19.30 0.93 -28.63
CA SER A 160 20.34 -0.10 -28.82
C SER A 160 21.08 0.14 -30.12
N GLY A 161 22.24 -0.50 -30.30
CA GLY A 161 22.95 -0.46 -31.57
C GLY A 161 22.31 -1.30 -32.68
N GLU A 162 21.42 -2.23 -32.33
CA GLU A 162 20.89 -3.26 -33.23
C GLU A 162 19.45 -2.98 -33.69
N LEU A 163 18.68 -2.22 -32.90
CA LEU A 163 17.27 -1.92 -33.14
C LEU A 163 17.03 -0.40 -33.15
N PRO A 164 16.05 0.08 -33.94
CA PRO A 164 15.63 1.47 -33.88
C PRO A 164 15.12 1.81 -32.46
N PRO A 165 15.09 3.10 -32.08
CA PRO A 165 14.59 3.50 -30.76
C PRO A 165 13.15 3.05 -30.54
N LEU A 166 12.91 2.22 -29.51
CA LEU A 166 11.59 1.63 -29.24
C LEU A 166 10.94 2.28 -28.01
N PRO A 167 9.76 2.91 -28.13
CA PRO A 167 9.05 3.45 -26.98
C PRO A 167 8.48 2.31 -26.13
N PHE A 168 8.50 2.48 -24.81
CA PHE A 168 7.88 1.56 -23.87
C PHE A 168 7.09 2.31 -22.79
N ARG A 169 6.12 1.61 -22.18
CA ARG A 169 5.34 2.10 -21.04
C ARG A 169 5.26 1.03 -19.96
N ILE A 170 5.56 1.44 -18.73
CA ILE A 170 5.46 0.63 -17.53
C ILE A 170 4.22 1.13 -16.76
N PRO A 171 3.15 0.33 -16.63
CA PRO A 171 1.97 0.74 -15.90
C PRO A 171 2.24 0.81 -14.39
N ASN A 172 1.74 1.85 -13.73
CA ASN A 172 1.63 1.95 -12.29
C ASN A 172 0.47 2.90 -11.95
N PRO A 173 -0.61 2.42 -11.31
CA PRO A 173 -1.83 3.20 -11.06
C PRO A 173 -1.64 4.38 -10.09
N HIS A 174 -0.59 4.37 -9.27
CA HIS A 174 -0.31 5.41 -8.27
C HIS A 174 0.40 6.63 -8.88
N LEU A 175 0.78 6.58 -10.16
CA LEU A 175 1.45 7.68 -10.82
C LEU A 175 0.44 8.65 -11.45
N VAL A 176 0.69 9.93 -11.26
CA VAL A 176 -0.03 11.03 -11.92
C VAL A 176 0.95 11.88 -12.72
N LYS A 177 0.51 12.50 -13.80
CA LYS A 177 1.36 13.30 -14.70
C LYS A 177 2.11 14.44 -13.97
N GLU A 178 1.55 14.98 -12.89
CA GLU A 178 2.14 16.04 -12.06
C GLU A 178 3.46 15.56 -11.43
N PHE A 179 3.59 14.27 -11.15
CA PHE A 179 4.82 13.68 -10.60
C PHE A 179 6.01 13.75 -11.54
N ASN A 180 5.79 14.03 -12.84
CA ASN A 180 6.87 14.20 -13.79
C ASN A 180 7.83 15.35 -13.39
N ALA A 181 7.33 16.41 -12.76
CA ALA A 181 8.14 17.53 -12.27
C ALA A 181 9.10 17.10 -11.14
N ILE A 182 8.72 16.10 -10.35
CA ILE A 182 9.45 15.62 -9.18
C ILE A 182 10.14 14.27 -9.42
N ARG A 183 10.33 13.84 -10.68
CA ARG A 183 10.96 12.56 -11.03
C ARG A 183 12.32 12.31 -10.38
N SER A 184 13.12 13.36 -10.18
CA SER A 184 14.43 13.28 -9.52
C SER A 184 14.33 12.95 -8.02
N TYR A 185 13.19 13.21 -7.38
CA TYR A 185 12.92 12.83 -6.00
C TYR A 185 12.67 11.33 -5.88
N PHE A 186 11.94 10.74 -6.82
CA PHE A 186 11.74 9.29 -6.87
C PHE A 186 13.06 8.53 -7.04
N ALA A 187 13.96 9.00 -7.92
CA ALA A 187 15.30 8.43 -8.07
C ALA A 187 16.11 8.47 -6.75
N ARG A 188 16.08 9.61 -6.04
CA ARG A 188 16.74 9.77 -4.72
C ARG A 188 16.16 8.83 -3.67
N GLN A 189 14.83 8.69 -3.63
CA GLN A 189 14.14 7.86 -2.65
C GLN A 189 14.34 6.35 -2.90
N LEU A 190 14.33 5.93 -4.16
CA LEU A 190 14.67 4.56 -4.58
C LEU A 190 16.17 4.24 -4.43
N ARG A 191 16.99 5.25 -4.09
CA ARG A 191 18.45 5.18 -3.98
C ARG A 191 19.11 4.67 -5.26
N ARG A 192 18.51 4.97 -6.41
CA ARG A 192 18.97 4.53 -7.73
C ARG A 192 18.72 5.62 -8.77
N SER A 193 19.73 5.91 -9.58
CA SER A 193 19.62 6.82 -10.73
C SER A 193 19.07 6.13 -11.99
N THR A 194 18.96 4.79 -11.96
CA THR A 194 18.54 3.96 -13.09
C THR A 194 17.46 2.96 -12.70
N LEU A 195 16.63 2.61 -13.68
CA LEU A 195 15.60 1.58 -13.61
C LEU A 195 16.00 0.36 -14.41
N GLU A 196 15.80 -0.81 -13.83
CA GLU A 196 15.85 -2.09 -14.54
C GLU A 196 14.46 -2.36 -15.11
N VAL A 197 14.40 -2.53 -16.43
CA VAL A 197 13.16 -2.75 -17.18
C VAL A 197 13.24 -4.13 -17.81
N SER A 198 12.23 -4.94 -17.52
CA SER A 198 11.99 -6.23 -18.18
C SER A 198 10.83 -6.05 -19.13
N ALA A 199 11.00 -6.35 -20.41
CA ALA A 199 9.97 -6.14 -21.41
C ALA A 199 9.99 -7.21 -22.51
N GLU A 200 8.91 -7.30 -23.27
CA GLU A 200 8.75 -8.25 -24.37
C GLU A 200 8.97 -7.53 -25.71
N LEU A 201 9.97 -7.97 -26.47
CA LEU A 201 10.19 -7.55 -27.85
C LEU A 201 9.27 -8.36 -28.76
N HIS A 202 8.47 -7.66 -29.56
CA HIS A 202 7.61 -8.24 -30.59
C HIS A 202 7.96 -7.64 -31.96
N PHE A 203 7.73 -8.41 -33.01
CA PHE A 203 7.76 -7.94 -34.38
C PHE A 203 6.33 -7.98 -34.92
N ASP A 204 5.88 -6.89 -35.54
CA ASP A 204 4.58 -6.86 -36.18
C ASP A 204 4.56 -7.63 -37.51
N GLY A 205 3.41 -7.65 -38.20
CA GLY A 205 3.27 -8.36 -39.48
C GLY A 205 4.11 -7.79 -40.62
N ALA A 206 4.65 -6.57 -40.47
CA ALA A 206 5.59 -5.95 -41.39
C ALA A 206 7.06 -6.18 -41.00
N GLY A 207 7.31 -6.81 -39.84
CA GLY A 207 8.64 -7.04 -39.30
C GLY A 207 9.21 -5.87 -38.50
N GLU A 208 8.38 -4.89 -38.12
CA GLU A 208 8.81 -3.76 -37.30
C GLU A 208 8.87 -4.16 -35.82
N PRO A 209 10.01 -3.90 -35.13
CA PRO A 209 10.17 -4.22 -33.72
C PRO A 209 9.38 -3.26 -32.82
N GLY A 210 8.83 -3.77 -31.72
CA GLY A 210 8.18 -2.97 -30.69
C GLY A 210 8.28 -3.59 -29.30
N ILE A 211 8.03 -2.80 -28.27
CA ILE A 211 8.06 -3.26 -26.87
C ILE A 211 6.64 -3.40 -26.33
N ARG A 212 6.36 -4.54 -25.68
CA ARG A 212 5.13 -4.82 -24.92
C ARG A 212 5.46 -5.25 -23.50
N ARG A 213 4.47 -5.16 -22.60
CA ARG A 213 4.52 -5.68 -21.23
C ARG A 213 5.79 -5.28 -20.46
N ALA A 214 6.20 -4.01 -20.58
CA ALA A 214 7.35 -3.51 -19.82
C ALA A 214 7.00 -3.41 -18.33
N ARG A 215 7.84 -3.98 -17.48
CA ARG A 215 7.70 -3.99 -16.01
C ARG A 215 9.02 -3.60 -15.36
N SER A 216 8.92 -3.02 -14.18
CA SER A 216 10.09 -2.67 -13.37
C SER A 216 9.72 -2.76 -11.89
N GLY A 217 10.42 -3.64 -11.17
CA GLY A 217 10.21 -3.79 -9.72
C GLY A 217 10.57 -2.54 -8.92
N GLN A 218 11.28 -1.57 -9.51
CA GLN A 218 11.48 -0.27 -8.89
C GLN A 218 10.28 0.66 -9.09
N VAL A 219 9.60 0.60 -10.25
CA VAL A 219 8.37 1.35 -10.49
C VAL A 219 7.24 0.79 -9.63
N ASP A 220 7.17 -0.52 -9.45
CA ASP A 220 6.16 -1.17 -8.59
C ASP A 220 6.27 -0.78 -7.11
N ARG A 221 7.45 -0.29 -6.68
CA ARG A 221 7.65 0.23 -5.31
C ARG A 221 7.10 1.64 -5.10
N ILE A 222 6.71 2.33 -6.17
CA ILE A 222 6.03 3.61 -6.09
C ILE A 222 4.56 3.32 -5.82
N ASP A 223 4.26 3.03 -4.56
CA ASP A 223 2.92 2.78 -4.03
C ASP A 223 2.45 3.98 -3.18
N ASP A 224 1.21 3.93 -2.71
CA ASP A 224 0.62 4.98 -1.85
C ASP A 224 1.49 5.22 -0.60
N ARG A 225 2.05 4.16 -0.02
CA ARG A 225 2.94 4.25 1.15
C ARG A 225 4.21 5.05 0.84
N MET A 226 4.84 4.83 -0.31
CA MET A 226 6.03 5.58 -0.74
C MET A 226 5.67 7.04 -1.01
N ILE A 227 4.53 7.31 -1.64
CA ILE A 227 4.03 8.67 -1.89
C ILE A 227 3.79 9.40 -0.57
N GLU A 228 3.21 8.74 0.44
CA GLU A 228 3.02 9.30 1.78
C GLU A 228 4.34 9.61 2.50
N VAL A 229 5.31 8.70 2.43
CA VAL A 229 6.64 8.95 3.00
C VAL A 229 7.32 10.12 2.29
N LEU A 230 7.12 10.27 0.97
CA LEU A 230 7.60 11.42 0.21
C LEU A 230 6.89 12.70 0.63
N ARG A 231 5.56 12.71 0.79
CA ARG A 231 4.77 13.85 1.31
C ARG A 231 5.30 14.31 2.67
N ALA A 232 5.41 13.38 3.62
CA ALA A 232 5.90 13.68 4.97
C ALA A 232 7.35 14.16 4.97
N ARG A 233 8.21 13.63 4.10
CA ARG A 233 9.62 14.03 4.00
C ARG A 233 9.79 15.38 3.32
N THR A 234 9.08 15.62 2.23
CA THR A 234 9.06 16.91 1.54
C THR A 234 8.58 18.00 2.49
N LEU A 235 7.51 17.73 3.24
CA LEU A 235 7.02 18.61 4.30
C LEU A 235 8.09 18.87 5.38
N ARG A 236 8.80 17.84 5.85
CA ARG A 236 9.92 17.99 6.81
C ARG A 236 11.08 18.80 6.25
N GLN A 237 11.46 18.56 4.99
CA GLN A 237 12.59 19.24 4.36
C GLN A 237 12.28 20.72 4.13
N PHE A 238 11.05 21.01 3.70
CA PHE A 238 10.53 22.36 3.54
C PHE A 238 10.51 23.13 4.88
N LEU A 239 10.12 22.46 5.96
CA LEU A 239 10.06 23.05 7.30
C LEU A 239 11.39 23.15 8.04
N GLN A 240 12.40 22.42 7.59
CA GLN A 240 13.78 22.62 8.03
C GLN A 240 14.44 23.84 7.37
N GLN A 241 13.81 24.43 6.34
CA GLN A 241 14.45 25.49 5.57
C GLN A 241 14.38 26.86 6.24
N ASP A 242 13.38 27.18 7.06
CA ASP A 242 13.39 28.39 7.89
C ASP A 242 12.39 28.29 9.06
N ASP A 243 12.87 28.64 10.26
CA ASP A 243 12.18 28.87 11.54
C ASP A 243 12.23 27.74 12.61
N PRO A 244 13.24 27.76 13.52
CA PRO A 244 13.32 26.85 14.67
C PRO A 244 12.21 27.04 15.71
N ASP A 245 11.39 28.09 15.60
CA ASP A 245 10.38 28.45 16.60
C ASP A 245 8.93 28.03 16.22
N GLN A 246 8.75 27.23 15.16
CA GLN A 246 7.42 26.78 14.73
C GLN A 246 7.24 25.27 14.86
N SER A 247 6.51 24.84 15.89
CA SER A 247 6.14 23.43 16.16
C SER A 247 4.76 22.99 15.66
N LEU A 248 3.89 23.97 15.38
CA LEU A 248 2.54 23.79 14.91
C LEU A 248 2.36 24.57 13.62
N PHE A 249 1.87 23.87 12.59
CA PHE A 249 1.65 24.43 11.26
C PHE A 249 0.19 24.25 10.86
N THR A 250 -0.34 25.26 10.16
CA THR A 250 -1.54 25.08 9.34
C THR A 250 -1.12 24.72 7.92
N PRO A 251 -1.94 23.95 7.19
CA PRO A 251 -1.56 23.57 5.83
C PRO A 251 -1.64 24.75 4.84
N GLU A 252 -2.36 25.85 5.15
CA GLU A 252 -2.30 27.09 4.36
C GLU A 252 -0.96 27.82 4.50
N GLU A 253 -0.42 27.93 5.73
CA GLU A 253 0.89 28.56 5.99
C GLU A 253 2.02 27.84 5.23
N LEU A 254 1.89 26.53 5.04
CA LEU A 254 2.82 25.72 4.26
C LEU A 254 2.68 25.94 2.76
N TRP A 255 1.44 26.10 2.28
CA TRP A 255 1.16 26.35 0.88
C TRP A 255 1.66 27.72 0.41
N GLU A 256 1.43 28.76 1.23
CA GLU A 256 1.82 30.15 0.94
C GLU A 256 3.34 30.34 0.88
N ARG A 257 4.10 29.58 1.68
CA ARG A 257 5.57 29.68 1.72
C ARG A 257 6.25 28.96 0.56
N SER A 258 5.56 28.02 -0.12
CA SER A 258 6.16 27.16 -1.14
C SER A 258 6.27 27.87 -2.50
N ALA A 259 7.39 27.68 -3.21
CA ALA A 259 7.56 28.15 -4.58
C ALA A 259 6.62 27.38 -5.54
N ASP A 260 6.28 27.97 -6.69
CA ASP A 260 5.36 27.36 -7.68
C ASP A 260 5.81 25.96 -8.13
N ASP A 261 7.13 25.74 -8.24
CA ASP A 261 7.75 24.48 -8.68
C ASP A 261 8.11 23.54 -7.52
N ASP A 262 7.71 23.85 -6.29
CA ASP A 262 8.07 23.05 -5.12
C ASP A 262 7.31 21.71 -5.11
N PRO A 263 7.99 20.56 -4.89
CA PRO A 263 7.34 19.27 -4.67
C PRO A 263 6.23 19.31 -3.60
N VAL A 264 6.27 20.25 -2.64
CA VAL A 264 5.18 20.49 -1.67
C VAL A 264 3.83 20.68 -2.35
N ARG A 265 3.77 21.46 -3.43
CA ARG A 265 2.52 21.77 -4.15
C ARG A 265 1.99 20.63 -5.01
N THR A 266 2.90 19.76 -5.45
CA THR A 266 2.56 18.57 -6.23
C THR A 266 2.16 17.40 -5.33
N LEU A 267 2.78 17.30 -4.16
CA LEU A 267 2.62 16.16 -3.26
C LEU A 267 1.52 16.36 -2.22
N LEU A 268 1.30 17.57 -1.69
CA LEU A 268 0.29 17.77 -0.65
C LEU A 268 -1.08 18.12 -1.26
N PRO A 269 -2.19 17.54 -0.75
CA PRO A 269 -3.53 17.99 -1.09
C PRO A 269 -3.80 19.39 -0.50
N PRO A 270 -4.86 20.08 -0.97
CA PRO A 270 -5.26 21.36 -0.40
C PRO A 270 -5.54 21.26 1.11
N PRO A 271 -5.27 22.35 1.84
CA PRO A 271 -5.20 22.35 3.30
C PRO A 271 -6.57 22.16 3.97
N GLY A 272 -6.71 21.18 4.89
CA GLY A 272 -7.94 21.04 5.70
C GLY A 272 -8.31 19.63 6.17
N PRO A 273 -9.61 19.38 6.48
CA PRO A 273 -10.17 18.07 6.88
C PRO A 273 -9.96 16.99 5.82
N GLU A 274 -9.86 17.39 4.55
CA GLU A 274 -9.65 16.51 3.38
C GLU A 274 -8.30 15.77 3.47
N LEU A 275 -7.25 16.41 4.00
CA LEU A 275 -5.96 15.77 4.27
C LEU A 275 -6.09 14.66 5.33
N LEU A 276 -6.86 14.93 6.38
CA LEU A 276 -7.11 13.95 7.44
C LEU A 276 -7.94 12.77 6.91
N GLU A 277 -9.01 13.03 6.15
CA GLU A 277 -9.83 11.98 5.54
C GLU A 277 -9.02 11.13 4.55
N HIS A 278 -8.17 11.75 3.73
CA HIS A 278 -7.28 11.03 2.81
C HIS A 278 -6.30 10.12 3.57
N ILE A 279 -5.65 10.63 4.62
CA ILE A 279 -4.73 9.85 5.48
C ILE A 279 -5.46 8.68 6.17
N LEU A 280 -6.72 8.86 6.56
CA LEU A 280 -7.52 7.82 7.22
C LEU A 280 -8.06 6.78 6.24
N ASN A 281 -8.29 7.14 4.98
CA ASN A 281 -8.87 6.26 3.96
C ASN A 281 -7.83 5.40 3.21
N GLU A 282 -6.56 5.82 3.18
CA GLU A 282 -5.52 5.19 2.34
C GLU A 282 -4.48 4.36 3.12
N GLY A 283 -4.54 4.34 4.46
CA GLY A 283 -3.52 3.69 5.30
C GLY A 283 -4.07 2.82 6.44
N SER A 284 -3.25 1.85 6.88
CA SER A 284 -3.43 1.15 8.17
C SER A 284 -2.97 2.03 9.33
N VAL A 285 -3.57 3.21 9.47
CA VAL A 285 -3.27 4.13 10.58
C VAL A 285 -3.77 3.51 11.88
N ARG A 286 -2.84 3.18 12.78
CA ARG A 286 -3.14 2.52 14.06
C ARG A 286 -4.22 3.26 14.86
N ASN A 287 -4.11 4.59 14.91
CA ASN A 287 -5.02 5.45 15.66
C ASN A 287 -6.16 6.04 14.79
N ALA A 288 -6.51 5.39 13.67
CA ALA A 288 -7.51 5.90 12.74
C ALA A 288 -8.84 6.21 13.43
N ARG A 289 -9.36 5.28 14.25
CA ARG A 289 -10.65 5.46 14.95
C ARG A 289 -10.63 6.67 15.89
N GLN A 290 -9.52 6.89 16.59
CA GLN A 290 -9.30 8.03 17.49
C GLN A 290 -9.26 9.35 16.72
N LEU A 291 -8.50 9.39 15.63
CA LEU A 291 -8.39 10.55 14.75
C LEU A 291 -9.73 10.91 14.11
N THR A 292 -10.47 9.92 13.59
CA THR A 292 -11.82 10.13 13.08
C THR A 292 -12.74 10.72 14.14
N HIS A 293 -12.72 10.18 15.37
CA HIS A 293 -13.54 10.69 16.46
C HIS A 293 -13.17 12.14 16.82
N LEU A 294 -11.88 12.44 16.96
CA LEU A 294 -11.40 13.78 17.28
C LEU A 294 -11.73 14.79 16.18
N ALA A 295 -11.71 14.38 14.91
CA ALA A 295 -12.15 15.21 13.80
C ALA A 295 -13.61 15.66 13.97
N THR A 296 -14.50 14.76 14.41
CA THR A 296 -15.90 15.11 14.67
C THR A 296 -16.08 16.04 15.88
N ARG A 297 -15.13 16.03 16.83
CA ARG A 297 -15.13 16.87 18.02
C ARG A 297 -14.47 18.23 17.80
N HIS A 298 -13.70 18.39 16.73
CA HIS A 298 -12.98 19.62 16.46
C HIS A 298 -13.95 20.80 16.29
N GLU A 299 -13.66 21.93 16.95
CA GLU A 299 -14.48 23.14 16.85
C GLU A 299 -14.58 23.61 15.40
N ARG A 300 -15.82 23.80 14.94
CA ARG A 300 -16.09 24.31 13.60
C ARG A 300 -15.53 25.73 13.43
N GLY A 301 -14.92 25.98 12.28
CA GLY A 301 -14.33 27.29 11.95
C GLY A 301 -12.94 27.51 12.56
N GLN A 302 -12.41 26.55 13.32
CA GLN A 302 -11.00 26.56 13.71
C GLN A 302 -10.16 25.79 12.69
N LYS A 303 -8.92 26.25 12.50
CA LYS A 303 -7.96 25.58 11.62
C LYS A 303 -7.38 24.35 12.32
N LEU A 304 -7.43 23.20 11.63
CA LEU A 304 -6.73 22.00 12.05
C LEU A 304 -5.22 22.24 11.92
N ARG A 305 -4.48 21.92 12.98
CA ARG A 305 -3.02 22.06 13.04
C ARG A 305 -2.37 20.69 13.16
N PHE A 306 -1.08 20.61 12.87
CA PHE A 306 -0.33 19.36 13.01
C PHE A 306 1.08 19.58 13.55
N VAL A 307 1.57 18.52 14.18
CA VAL A 307 2.94 18.37 14.68
C VAL A 307 3.65 17.38 13.77
N LEU A 308 4.88 17.67 13.38
CA LEU A 308 5.64 16.87 12.39
C LEU A 308 6.85 16.14 12.98
N THR A 309 7.37 16.69 14.07
CA THR A 309 8.62 16.27 14.71
C THR A 309 8.37 16.12 16.20
N PRO A 310 8.83 15.03 16.85
CA PRO A 310 9.55 13.88 16.31
C PRO A 310 8.66 12.89 15.54
N GLN A 311 7.35 12.93 15.72
CA GLN A 311 6.39 12.05 15.04
C GLN A 311 5.19 12.87 14.57
N PHE A 312 4.63 12.48 13.43
CA PHE A 312 3.51 13.17 12.83
C PHE A 312 2.21 12.94 13.62
N GLY A 313 1.46 14.01 13.83
CA GLY A 313 0.16 13.95 14.47
C GLY A 313 -0.66 15.22 14.30
N PHE A 314 -1.93 15.11 14.66
CA PHE A 314 -2.92 16.15 14.52
C PHE A 314 -3.18 16.82 15.86
N PHE A 315 -3.41 18.12 15.78
CA PHE A 315 -3.67 18.98 16.92
C PHE A 315 -5.08 19.57 16.79
N PHE A 316 -5.99 19.03 17.62
CA PHE A 316 -7.39 19.39 17.63
C PHE A 316 -7.67 20.37 18.75
N PHE A 317 -8.54 21.33 18.47
CA PHE A 317 -9.14 22.19 19.49
C PHE A 317 -10.60 21.78 19.71
N VAL A 318 -10.99 21.63 20.97
CA VAL A 318 -12.34 21.32 21.43
C VAL A 318 -12.76 22.35 22.48
N ARG A 319 -13.96 22.90 22.32
CA ARG A 319 -14.55 23.84 23.28
C ARG A 319 -15.43 23.07 24.27
N GLY A 320 -15.00 22.99 25.53
CA GLY A 320 -15.80 22.48 26.65
C GLY A 320 -16.66 23.58 27.28
N GLU A 321 -17.44 23.22 28.32
CA GLU A 321 -18.37 24.17 28.95
C GLU A 321 -17.60 25.31 29.65
N GLY A 322 -16.63 24.95 30.50
CA GLY A 322 -15.76 25.89 31.22
C GLY A 322 -14.32 25.99 30.68
N MET A 323 -13.92 25.09 29.78
CA MET A 323 -12.52 24.87 29.42
C MET A 323 -12.29 24.90 27.90
N HIS A 324 -11.10 25.32 27.51
CA HIS A 324 -10.53 25.12 26.18
C HIS A 324 -9.62 23.90 26.22
N HIS A 325 -9.91 22.89 25.39
CA HIS A 325 -9.12 21.67 25.31
C HIS A 325 -8.34 21.63 24.02
N PHE A 326 -7.06 21.31 24.14
CA PHE A 326 -6.12 21.16 23.06
C PHE A 326 -5.60 19.73 23.09
N ILE A 327 -5.80 19.01 21.98
CA ILE A 327 -5.63 17.56 21.92
C ILE A 327 -4.61 17.24 20.85
N LEU A 328 -3.50 16.60 21.24
CA LEU A 328 -2.50 16.07 20.32
C LEU A 328 -2.66 14.55 20.20
N GLU A 329 -2.91 14.09 18.97
CA GLU A 329 -3.02 12.68 18.63
C GLU A 329 -2.08 12.35 17.47
N LEU A 330 -1.21 11.35 17.65
CA LEU A 330 -0.25 10.95 16.62
C LEU A 330 -0.78 9.74 15.84
N LEU A 331 -0.33 9.53 14.61
CA LEU A 331 -0.81 8.41 13.79
C LEU A 331 -0.57 7.03 14.45
N ASP A 332 0.56 6.92 15.16
CA ASP A 332 1.07 5.67 15.72
C ASP A 332 1.56 5.86 17.18
N SER A 333 0.81 6.62 17.99
CA SER A 333 1.12 6.78 19.42
C SER A 333 0.35 5.81 20.30
N HIS A 334 0.94 5.45 21.45
CA HIS A 334 0.24 4.71 22.50
C HIS A 334 -0.57 5.60 23.44
N ALA A 335 -0.70 6.90 23.17
CA ALA A 335 -1.49 7.81 23.98
C ALA A 335 -1.91 9.07 23.22
N THR A 336 -3.05 9.61 23.61
CA THR A 336 -3.54 10.96 23.31
C THR A 336 -3.12 11.92 24.41
N TYR A 337 -2.68 13.13 24.07
CA TYR A 337 -2.28 14.17 25.03
C TYR A 337 -3.26 15.32 25.02
N ILE A 338 -3.64 15.81 26.21
CA ILE A 338 -4.65 16.85 26.37
C ILE A 338 -4.15 17.94 27.32
N TRP A 339 -4.19 19.19 26.86
CA TRP A 339 -4.02 20.39 27.67
C TRP A 339 -5.35 21.11 27.78
N SER A 340 -5.75 21.46 29.00
CA SER A 340 -7.04 22.11 29.28
C SER A 340 -6.81 23.42 30.02
N LEU A 341 -7.33 24.52 29.48
CA LEU A 341 -7.18 25.88 30.03
C LEU A 341 -8.55 26.51 30.32
N PRO A 342 -8.72 27.26 31.43
CA PRO A 342 -9.97 27.94 31.74
C PRO A 342 -10.31 29.02 30.70
N ARG A 343 -11.57 29.12 30.30
CA ARG A 343 -11.99 30.10 29.28
C ARG A 343 -11.95 31.56 29.73
N GLY A 344 -11.94 31.80 31.05
CA GLY A 344 -12.07 33.13 31.64
C GLY A 344 -10.75 33.87 31.89
N SER A 345 -9.60 33.21 31.74
CA SER A 345 -8.29 33.80 32.11
C SER A 345 -7.62 34.55 30.96
N ASP A 346 -7.60 34.00 29.75
CA ASP A 346 -6.90 34.57 28.60
C ASP A 346 -7.71 34.43 27.29
N THR A 347 -7.24 35.07 26.20
CA THR A 347 -7.85 34.89 24.88
C THR A 347 -7.56 33.50 24.30
N LEU A 348 -8.33 33.07 23.30
CA LEU A 348 -8.06 31.81 22.60
C LEU A 348 -6.67 31.80 21.93
N SER A 349 -6.22 32.95 21.43
CA SER A 349 -4.89 33.09 20.83
C SER A 349 -3.78 32.87 21.86
N ASP A 350 -3.94 33.41 23.06
CA ASP A 350 -2.98 33.23 24.16
C ASP A 350 -2.93 31.77 24.60
N HIS A 351 -4.09 31.12 24.70
CA HIS A 351 -4.16 29.68 25.00
C HIS A 351 -3.44 28.84 23.92
N PHE A 352 -3.61 29.16 22.63
CA PHE A 352 -2.87 28.51 21.55
C PHE A 352 -1.36 28.71 21.69
N ALA A 353 -0.90 29.93 21.98
CA ALA A 353 0.52 30.22 22.15
C ALA A 353 1.12 29.46 23.35
N ARG A 354 0.40 29.37 24.46
CA ARG A 354 0.81 28.58 25.63
C ARG A 354 0.96 27.09 25.28
N VAL A 355 -0.08 26.49 24.69
CA VAL A 355 -0.02 25.05 24.35
C VAL A 355 1.01 24.76 23.26
N LYS A 356 1.26 25.69 22.33
CA LYS A 356 2.36 25.58 21.37
C LYS A 356 3.71 25.39 22.09
N GLY A 357 4.00 26.21 23.10
CA GLY A 357 5.21 26.07 23.91
C GLY A 357 5.30 24.73 24.64
N GLU A 358 4.16 24.22 25.14
CA GLU A 358 4.10 22.88 25.76
C GLU A 358 4.40 21.75 24.77
N VAL A 359 3.89 21.85 23.54
CA VAL A 359 4.18 20.90 22.46
C VAL A 359 5.67 20.93 22.09
N GLU A 360 6.28 22.11 22.03
CA GLU A 360 7.72 22.30 21.81
C GLU A 360 8.55 21.63 22.90
N GLN A 361 8.21 21.88 24.16
CA GLN A 361 8.89 21.29 25.29
C GLN A 361 8.73 19.75 25.32
N LEU A 362 7.53 19.25 25.01
CA LEU A 362 7.25 17.82 24.89
C LEU A 362 8.10 17.17 23.80
N ASN A 363 8.27 17.86 22.66
CA ASN A 363 9.08 17.39 21.55
C ASN A 363 10.58 17.43 21.86
N ALA A 364 11.06 18.46 22.57
CA ALA A 364 12.47 18.63 22.91
C ALA A 364 12.95 17.68 24.02
N THR A 365 12.16 17.50 25.08
CA THR A 365 12.55 16.68 26.24
C THR A 365 12.16 15.21 26.11
N GLY A 366 11.24 14.91 25.19
CA GLY A 366 10.67 13.58 25.02
C GLY A 366 9.55 13.28 26.03
N ARG A 367 8.56 12.50 25.58
CA ARG A 367 7.26 12.30 26.25
C ARG A 367 7.34 11.74 27.67
N GLN A 368 8.30 10.86 27.94
CA GLN A 368 8.46 10.29 29.30
C GLN A 368 9.04 11.30 30.27
N ALA A 369 9.99 12.12 29.83
CA ALA A 369 10.59 13.17 30.64
C ALA A 369 9.57 14.28 30.88
N TYR A 370 8.92 14.78 29.81
CA TYR A 370 7.88 15.79 29.90
C TYR A 370 6.79 15.41 30.91
N ARG A 371 6.27 14.18 30.88
CA ARG A 371 5.25 13.73 31.85
C ARG A 371 5.71 13.71 33.31
N ARG A 372 7.01 13.57 33.57
CA ARG A 372 7.59 13.54 34.93
C ARG A 372 7.97 14.92 35.41
N THR A 373 8.35 15.80 34.50
CA THR A 373 8.86 17.15 34.78
C THR A 373 7.86 18.24 34.43
N ASN A 374 6.62 17.89 34.10
CA ASN A 374 5.63 18.85 33.64
C ASN A 374 5.37 19.90 34.71
N THR A 375 5.58 21.17 34.36
CA THR A 375 5.30 22.34 35.19
C THR A 375 4.14 23.16 34.64
N PHE A 376 3.38 22.64 33.68
CA PHE A 376 2.24 23.33 33.08
C PHE A 376 1.26 23.78 34.17
N ASP A 377 0.97 25.08 34.20
CA ASP A 377 0.19 25.74 35.24
C ASP A 377 -1.31 25.35 35.24
N HIS A 378 -1.73 24.55 34.25
CA HIS A 378 -3.11 24.09 34.09
C HIS A 378 -3.21 22.56 33.95
N THR A 379 -4.40 22.09 33.61
CA THR A 379 -4.68 20.66 33.60
C THR A 379 -4.07 20.01 32.36
N PHE A 380 -3.11 19.11 32.57
CA PHE A 380 -2.55 18.24 31.55
C PHE A 380 -2.78 16.78 31.91
N TRP A 381 -3.24 16.00 30.94
CA TRP A 381 -3.47 14.57 31.11
C TRP A 381 -3.30 13.83 29.78
N SER A 382 -3.28 12.50 29.87
CA SER A 382 -3.10 11.64 28.70
C SER A 382 -3.97 10.39 28.79
N VAL A 383 -4.61 10.01 27.69
CA VAL A 383 -5.36 8.75 27.58
C VAL A 383 -4.47 7.72 26.93
N ARG A 384 -4.16 6.63 27.63
CA ARG A 384 -3.38 5.52 27.05
C ARG A 384 -4.26 4.66 26.14
N HIS A 385 -3.65 4.18 25.07
CA HIS A 385 -4.26 3.29 24.10
C HIS A 385 -4.06 1.85 24.57
N GLU A 386 -5.07 1.31 25.24
CA GLU A 386 -5.07 -0.07 25.70
C GLU A 386 -5.68 -0.98 24.61
N GLN A 387 -5.06 -2.13 24.33
CA GLN A 387 -5.68 -3.24 23.59
C GLN A 387 -6.20 -2.89 22.18
N ILE A 388 -5.53 -1.99 21.43
CA ILE A 388 -5.95 -1.56 20.08
C ILE A 388 -6.07 -2.72 19.07
N ASP A 389 -5.25 -3.77 19.21
CA ASP A 389 -5.23 -4.94 18.31
C ASP A 389 -5.92 -6.18 18.92
N SER A 390 -6.66 -6.02 20.03
CA SER A 390 -7.33 -7.14 20.68
C SER A 390 -8.65 -7.46 19.96
N PRO A 391 -8.83 -8.68 19.41
CA PRO A 391 -10.10 -9.08 18.81
C PRO A 391 -11.21 -9.31 19.86
N PHE A 392 -10.87 -9.29 21.16
CA PHE A 392 -11.78 -9.62 22.26
C PHE A 392 -12.22 -8.40 23.09
N VAL A 393 -11.51 -7.28 23.02
CA VAL A 393 -11.82 -6.09 23.82
C VAL A 393 -11.72 -4.84 22.95
N ASP A 394 -12.81 -4.09 22.83
CA ASP A 394 -12.80 -2.84 22.08
C ASP A 394 -12.10 -1.73 22.88
N GLY A 395 -10.78 -1.63 22.72
CA GLY A 395 -9.94 -0.62 23.34
C GLY A 395 -10.35 0.82 22.99
N PHE A 396 -10.96 1.03 21.82
CA PHE A 396 -11.42 2.34 21.39
C PHE A 396 -12.60 2.85 22.25
N SER A 397 -13.55 1.99 22.61
CA SER A 397 -14.70 2.40 23.42
C SER A 397 -14.27 2.89 24.82
N ARG A 398 -13.27 2.23 25.42
CA ARG A 398 -12.67 2.66 26.70
C ARG A 398 -11.90 3.98 26.57
N TRP A 399 -11.09 4.09 25.51
CA TRP A 399 -10.39 5.33 25.20
C TRP A 399 -11.37 6.49 25.04
N ARG A 400 -12.45 6.29 24.27
CA ARG A 400 -13.48 7.31 24.03
C ARG A 400 -14.17 7.71 25.32
N ALA A 401 -14.60 6.75 26.14
CA ALA A 401 -15.25 7.07 27.41
C ALA A 401 -14.36 7.92 28.33
N ARG A 402 -13.07 7.56 28.47
CA ARG A 402 -12.09 8.35 29.25
C ARG A 402 -11.83 9.72 28.65
N LEU A 403 -11.79 9.84 27.32
CA LEU A 403 -11.63 11.13 26.66
C LEU A 403 -12.82 12.04 26.99
N GLU A 404 -14.04 11.54 26.78
CA GLU A 404 -15.27 12.32 26.96
C GLU A 404 -15.50 12.75 28.41
N GLU A 405 -15.14 11.92 29.39
CA GLU A 405 -15.17 12.30 30.81
C GLU A 405 -14.25 13.48 31.13
N GLY A 406 -13.10 13.57 30.47
CA GLY A 406 -12.12 14.65 30.70
C GLY A 406 -12.32 15.91 29.85
N LEU A 407 -13.28 15.91 28.91
CA LEU A 407 -13.61 17.05 28.03
C LEU A 407 -14.82 17.86 28.50
N VAL A 408 -15.34 17.58 29.70
CA VAL A 408 -16.48 18.29 30.31
C VAL A 408 -16.09 19.71 30.74
#